data_AF-A0A914APJ3-F1
#
_entry.id   AF-A0A914APJ3-F1
#
_cell.length_a   1.000
_cell.length_b   1.000
_cell.length_c   1.000
_cell.angle_alpha   90.00
_cell.angle_beta   90.00
_cell.angle_gamma   90.00
#
_symmetry.space_group_name_H-M   'P 1'
#
loop_
_entity.id
_entity.type
_entity.pdbx_description
1 polymer ?
#
loop_
_entity_poly.entity_id
_entity_poly.type
_entity_poly.pdbx_seq_one_letter_code
_entity_poly.pdbx_strand_id
1 'polypeptide(L)'
;MAIWIILWFFMLFVAVPSVRAQSCMTDTCMNGGTCMDGMGGVVCTCAMGWTGQNCEDAMPDACSNTPCQNNGSCMPVMGMMMYECMCAAGFSGRDCENSPCMPNPCQNGGQCTPQGNSYDCMCQNGATGNNCQNSANDPCMSNPCQNGGQCTPQGNSYDCTCQNGATGNNCQNSADDPCMPNPCQNGGQCTRQGNSYDCTCQNGATGNNCQNAANSSTTTIIIVVVVVVVVLIVVLVIVVVCIVKRSRRKRRGGRPSAVEGGHGQELTKKKKSNVYGIDNRQASTSESNVPSKEFPRDKLHMFGQIGSGSFAVVYKAKAEGIVRRGTNTTVAVKMLKESATPNDQSDFKKELQLYSMLDQHPNVLSMLGCCTDKDPMYIILEYVPHGNLQTYLRHIRTGMEPIYLNKAGFKEKKDLTPTEILTFASQVVRGMEYLASKQCIHRDLATRNILLGEGLICKVSDFGLARDVAEKSQYEMQSQGRVPVRWMAPESLLSNMYTSKSDVWSFGVLLWELVTLGSHPYPGMSSQKVINELKKGYRLPKPEHCSDDIYKVMVDCWQEKPEDRPDFAGLHTTIDDILADAAGYLEMGNLNQDEYVYLEPGQSSSSNESA
;
A
#
# COMPACT_ATOMS: atom_id res chain seq x y z
N MET A 1 -80.89 10.52 -25.71
CA MET A 1 -79.85 9.82 -24.93
C MET A 1 -78.74 10.76 -24.42
N ALA A 2 -78.21 11.70 -25.23
CA ALA A 2 -77.03 12.51 -24.86
C ALA A 2 -77.07 13.22 -23.48
N ILE A 3 -78.21 13.76 -23.05
CA ILE A 3 -78.33 14.53 -21.79
C ILE A 3 -78.00 13.68 -20.53
N TRP A 4 -78.31 12.39 -20.54
CA TRP A 4 -78.03 11.51 -19.40
C TRP A 4 -76.54 11.17 -19.23
N ILE A 5 -75.75 11.23 -20.31
CA ILE A 5 -74.31 10.99 -20.27
C ILE A 5 -73.58 12.17 -19.61
N ILE A 6 -74.02 13.40 -19.89
CA ILE A 6 -73.42 14.62 -19.33
C ILE A 6 -73.65 14.70 -17.81
N LEU A 7 -74.84 14.29 -17.33
CA LEU A 7 -75.14 14.21 -15.89
C LEU A 7 -74.34 13.10 -15.19
N TRP A 8 -73.95 12.03 -15.89
CA TRP A 8 -73.06 10.99 -15.35
C TRP A 8 -71.62 11.50 -15.18
N PHE A 9 -71.11 12.27 -16.15
CA PHE A 9 -69.78 12.89 -16.06
C PHE A 9 -69.67 13.96 -14.96
N PHE A 10 -70.76 14.70 -14.66
CA PHE A 10 -70.76 15.71 -13.59
C PHE A 10 -70.78 15.13 -12.17
N MET A 11 -71.22 13.88 -11.98
CA MET A 11 -71.23 13.23 -10.65
C MET A 11 -69.87 12.67 -10.22
N LEU A 12 -68.88 12.58 -11.12
CA LEU A 12 -67.55 12.04 -10.82
C LEU A 12 -66.61 13.01 -10.09
N PHE A 13 -67.01 14.26 -9.86
CA PHE A 13 -66.16 15.31 -9.28
C PHE A 13 -66.48 15.70 -7.82
N VAL A 14 -67.48 15.09 -7.17
CA VAL A 14 -67.87 15.41 -5.78
C VAL A 14 -67.97 14.15 -4.91
N ALA A 15 -66.95 13.30 -4.97
CA ALA A 15 -66.80 12.15 -4.08
C ALA A 15 -65.33 11.73 -3.89
N VAL A 16 -64.41 12.68 -3.70
CA VAL A 16 -63.15 12.35 -2.99
C VAL A 16 -63.54 12.12 -1.53
N PRO A 17 -63.49 10.90 -0.98
CA PRO A 17 -63.71 10.72 0.44
C PRO A 17 -62.64 11.54 1.16
N SER A 18 -63.03 12.27 2.20
CA SER A 18 -62.06 12.98 3.04
C SER A 18 -61.13 11.95 3.66
N VAL A 19 -59.95 11.74 3.06
CA VAL A 19 -58.84 11.04 3.69
C VAL A 19 -58.46 11.90 4.88
N ARG A 20 -59.07 11.56 6.02
CA ARG A 20 -58.72 12.13 7.32
C ARG A 20 -57.25 11.80 7.50
N ALA A 21 -56.39 12.81 7.32
CA ALA A 21 -54.99 12.68 7.63
C ALA A 21 -54.91 12.15 9.06
N GLN A 22 -54.39 10.94 9.21
CA GLN A 22 -54.24 10.28 10.49
C GLN A 22 -53.07 10.98 11.17
N SER A 23 -53.30 12.17 11.71
CA SER A 23 -52.22 12.95 12.34
C SER A 23 -51.63 12.19 13.52
N CYS A 24 -50.33 12.38 13.74
CA CYS A 24 -49.58 11.81 14.86
C CYS A 24 -50.32 11.94 16.21
N MET A 25 -50.93 10.84 16.63
CA MET A 25 -51.46 10.66 17.99
C MET A 25 -50.35 10.11 18.89
N THR A 26 -50.46 10.39 20.18
CA THR A 26 -49.41 10.23 21.22
C THR A 26 -48.77 8.83 21.30
N ASP A 27 -49.47 7.80 20.86
CA ASP A 27 -49.12 6.39 21.06
C ASP A 27 -48.91 5.64 19.74
N THR A 28 -48.76 6.36 18.62
CA THR A 28 -48.65 5.75 17.27
C THR A 28 -47.26 5.13 17.01
N CYS A 29 -46.23 5.60 17.72
CA CYS A 29 -44.87 5.08 17.63
C CYS A 29 -44.41 4.62 19.01
N MET A 30 -44.10 3.34 19.15
CA MET A 30 -43.72 2.68 20.39
C MET A 30 -42.24 2.92 20.73
N ASN A 31 -41.83 2.53 21.95
CA ASN A 31 -40.44 2.41 22.37
C ASN A 31 -39.55 3.66 22.14
N GLY A 32 -40.14 4.86 22.26
CA GLY A 32 -39.45 6.13 22.05
C GLY A 32 -39.32 6.56 20.59
N GLY A 33 -39.99 5.88 19.66
CA GLY A 33 -40.07 6.29 18.26
C GLY A 33 -40.73 7.66 18.08
N THR A 34 -40.17 8.48 17.19
CA THR A 34 -40.71 9.81 16.86
C THR A 34 -41.69 9.71 15.68
N CYS A 35 -42.89 10.25 15.86
CA CYS A 35 -43.94 10.25 14.86
C CYS A 35 -43.82 11.45 13.90
N MET A 36 -44.05 11.24 12.60
CA MET A 36 -44.13 12.29 11.58
C MET A 36 -45.30 12.07 10.61
N ASP A 37 -46.04 13.14 10.28
CA ASP A 37 -47.08 13.14 9.24
C ASP A 37 -46.44 13.26 7.84
N GLY A 38 -46.65 12.27 6.97
CA GLY A 38 -46.21 12.27 5.57
C GLY A 38 -47.35 12.30 4.56
N MET A 39 -47.05 12.56 3.28
CA MET A 39 -48.06 12.62 2.20
C MET A 39 -48.78 11.28 1.89
N GLY A 40 -48.46 10.20 2.62
CA GLY A 40 -49.13 8.90 2.53
C GLY A 40 -49.65 8.36 3.87
N GLY A 41 -49.53 9.11 4.98
CA GLY A 41 -49.90 8.65 6.33
C GLY A 41 -48.81 8.91 7.38
N VAL A 42 -48.94 8.27 8.54
CA VAL A 42 -47.96 8.35 9.64
C VAL A 42 -46.69 7.57 9.28
N VAL A 43 -45.54 8.12 9.64
CA VAL A 43 -44.23 7.46 9.58
C VAL A 43 -43.53 7.57 10.94
N CYS A 44 -43.11 6.44 11.50
CA CYS A 44 -42.33 6.40 12.74
C CYS A 44 -40.81 6.36 12.46
N THR A 45 -40.04 7.07 13.29
CA THR A 45 -38.56 7.03 13.32
C THR A 45 -38.11 6.44 14.64
N CYS A 46 -37.61 5.22 14.65
CA CYS A 46 -37.40 4.45 15.87
C CYS A 46 -36.17 4.89 16.69
N ALA A 47 -36.27 4.73 18.02
CA ALA A 47 -35.15 4.93 18.92
C ALA A 47 -34.09 3.84 18.71
N MET A 48 -32.84 4.11 19.12
CA MET A 48 -31.75 3.14 19.03
C MET A 48 -32.12 1.83 19.76
N GLY A 49 -31.99 0.70 19.07
CA GLY A 49 -32.38 -0.62 19.57
C GLY A 49 -33.78 -1.08 19.15
N TRP A 50 -34.53 -0.31 18.37
CA TRP A 50 -35.89 -0.65 17.93
C TRP A 50 -36.09 -0.48 16.41
N THR A 51 -37.03 -1.25 15.86
CA THR A 51 -37.38 -1.34 14.43
C THR A 51 -38.86 -1.72 14.29
N GLY A 52 -39.34 -1.93 13.05
CA GLY A 52 -40.76 -2.13 12.73
C GLY A 52 -41.47 -0.85 12.30
N GLN A 53 -42.67 -0.96 11.75
CA GLN A 53 -43.42 0.17 11.17
C GLN A 53 -43.84 1.21 12.23
N ASN A 54 -44.13 0.74 13.44
CA ASN A 54 -44.53 1.52 14.60
C ASN A 54 -43.49 1.46 15.72
N CYS A 55 -42.26 0.99 15.42
CA CYS A 55 -41.18 0.77 16.39
C CYS A 55 -41.50 -0.28 17.46
N GLU A 56 -42.31 -1.28 17.10
CA GLU A 56 -42.77 -2.37 17.95
C GLU A 56 -41.71 -3.46 18.20
N ASP A 57 -40.79 -3.67 17.26
CA ASP A 57 -39.82 -4.76 17.28
C ASP A 57 -38.47 -4.32 17.87
N ALA A 58 -37.84 -5.18 18.68
CA ALA A 58 -36.45 -4.98 19.10
C ALA A 58 -35.49 -5.24 17.93
N MET A 59 -34.47 -4.41 17.78
CA MET A 59 -33.44 -4.56 16.74
C MET A 59 -32.67 -5.88 16.94
N PRO A 60 -32.61 -6.79 15.95
CA PRO A 60 -31.90 -8.06 16.10
C PRO A 60 -30.40 -7.87 16.38
N ASP A 61 -29.86 -8.64 17.33
CA ASP A 61 -28.42 -8.67 17.60
C ASP A 61 -27.67 -9.28 16.41
N ALA A 62 -26.84 -8.47 15.77
CA ALA A 62 -26.02 -8.86 14.62
C ALA A 62 -24.98 -9.96 14.94
N CYS A 63 -24.63 -10.17 16.22
CA CYS A 63 -23.73 -11.24 16.66
C CYS A 63 -24.43 -12.53 17.11
N SER A 64 -25.77 -12.55 17.21
CA SER A 64 -26.55 -13.68 17.75
C SER A 64 -26.31 -15.02 17.06
N ASN A 65 -26.06 -15.02 15.75
CA ASN A 65 -25.77 -16.22 14.95
C ASN A 65 -24.28 -16.60 14.89
N THR A 66 -23.44 -16.01 15.75
CA THR A 66 -21.98 -16.23 15.81
C THR A 66 -21.30 -16.19 14.43
N PRO A 67 -21.42 -15.09 13.66
CA PRO A 67 -20.98 -15.04 12.27
C PRO A 67 -19.45 -15.17 12.10
N CYS A 68 -18.67 -14.81 13.12
CA CYS A 68 -17.21 -14.85 13.06
C CYS A 68 -16.67 -16.27 13.21
N GLN A 69 -16.15 -16.80 12.11
CA GLN A 69 -15.48 -18.09 12.01
C GLN A 69 -14.08 -18.06 12.66
N ASN A 70 -13.41 -19.22 12.66
CA ASN A 70 -12.01 -19.37 13.08
C ASN A 70 -11.65 -18.69 14.42
N ASN A 71 -12.57 -18.77 15.38
CA ASN A 71 -12.44 -18.21 16.74
C ASN A 71 -12.25 -16.67 16.77
N GLY A 72 -12.73 -15.94 15.75
CA GLY A 72 -12.82 -14.49 15.76
C GLY A 72 -13.86 -13.97 16.75
N SER A 73 -13.63 -12.79 17.34
CA SER A 73 -14.57 -12.15 18.26
C SER A 73 -15.53 -11.21 17.52
N CYS A 74 -16.83 -11.49 17.60
CA CYS A 74 -17.87 -10.64 17.04
C CYS A 74 -18.10 -9.39 17.90
N MET A 75 -18.16 -8.21 17.29
CA MET A 75 -18.64 -6.99 17.94
C MET A 75 -19.76 -6.35 17.11
N PRO A 76 -20.94 -6.07 17.69
CA PRO A 76 -22.00 -5.37 16.98
C PRO A 76 -21.64 -3.88 16.82
N VAL A 77 -21.79 -3.35 15.61
CA VAL A 77 -21.48 -1.95 15.31
C VAL A 77 -22.65 -1.08 15.76
N MET A 78 -22.44 -0.36 16.87
CA MET A 78 -23.51 0.38 17.56
C MET A 78 -24.32 1.30 16.62
N GLY A 79 -25.63 1.05 16.58
CA GLY A 79 -26.60 1.81 15.77
C GLY A 79 -26.95 1.21 14.41
N MET A 80 -26.34 0.09 14.01
CA MET A 80 -26.58 -0.60 12.72
C MET A 80 -26.81 -2.10 12.89
N MET A 81 -27.56 -2.73 11.97
CA MET A 81 -27.72 -4.20 11.91
C MET A 81 -26.49 -4.90 11.31
N MET A 82 -25.29 -4.54 11.77
CA MET A 82 -24.04 -5.08 11.26
C MET A 82 -23.05 -5.38 12.39
N TYR A 83 -22.18 -6.35 12.15
CA TYR A 83 -21.11 -6.76 13.04
C TYR A 83 -19.75 -6.51 12.38
N GLU A 84 -18.71 -6.42 13.20
CA GLU A 84 -17.30 -6.45 12.79
C GLU A 84 -16.63 -7.63 13.51
N CYS A 85 -15.90 -8.47 12.77
CA CYS A 85 -15.19 -9.62 13.31
C CYS A 85 -13.72 -9.28 13.58
N MET A 86 -13.32 -9.30 14.86
CA MET A 86 -11.91 -9.27 15.24
C MET A 86 -11.31 -10.67 15.10
N CYS A 87 -10.65 -10.93 13.97
CA CYS A 87 -10.09 -12.26 13.67
C CYS A 87 -8.96 -12.65 14.61
N ALA A 88 -8.90 -13.93 14.95
CA ALA A 88 -7.75 -14.52 15.63
C ALA A 88 -6.49 -14.41 14.74
N ALA A 89 -5.32 -14.27 15.36
CA ALA A 89 -4.06 -14.18 14.65
C ALA A 89 -3.86 -15.41 13.75
N GLY A 90 -3.69 -15.19 12.44
CA GLY A 90 -3.74 -16.23 11.41
C GLY A 90 -4.86 -16.04 10.40
N PHE A 91 -5.96 -15.36 10.76
CA PHE A 91 -7.19 -15.35 9.94
C PHE A 91 -7.58 -13.95 9.44
N SER A 92 -8.33 -13.92 8.35
CA SER A 92 -8.76 -12.69 7.67
C SER A 92 -10.08 -12.91 6.91
N GLY A 93 -10.59 -11.87 6.25
CA GLY A 93 -11.92 -11.88 5.64
C GLY A 93 -12.90 -11.00 6.40
N ARG A 94 -14.19 -11.05 6.01
CA ARG A 94 -15.26 -10.31 6.68
C ARG A 94 -15.69 -10.99 7.97
N ASP A 95 -15.79 -12.31 7.89
CA ASP A 95 -16.31 -13.24 8.88
C ASP A 95 -15.17 -14.13 9.43
N CYS A 96 -13.91 -13.73 9.19
CA CYS A 96 -12.69 -14.48 9.51
C CYS A 96 -12.56 -15.85 8.82
N GLU A 97 -13.24 -16.00 7.68
CA GLU A 97 -13.32 -17.19 6.84
C GLU A 97 -11.98 -17.58 6.18
N ASN A 98 -11.14 -16.60 5.84
CA ASN A 98 -9.90 -16.83 5.08
C ASN A 98 -8.73 -17.23 5.99
N SER A 99 -8.07 -18.34 5.63
CA SER A 99 -6.86 -18.84 6.29
C SER A 99 -5.71 -18.95 5.28
N PRO A 100 -4.47 -18.55 5.62
CA PRO A 100 -3.29 -18.74 4.79
C PRO A 100 -2.89 -20.23 4.61
N CYS A 101 -3.60 -21.14 5.29
CA CYS A 101 -3.51 -22.59 5.10
C CYS A 101 -4.62 -23.16 4.18
N MET A 102 -5.42 -22.33 3.49
CA MET A 102 -6.48 -22.77 2.58
C MET A 102 -6.40 -22.04 1.23
N PRO A 103 -6.24 -22.77 0.10
CA PRO A 103 -5.87 -24.19 0.01
C PRO A 103 -4.50 -24.45 0.65
N ASN A 104 -4.25 -25.68 1.14
CA ASN A 104 -3.01 -26.00 1.87
C ASN A 104 -1.76 -25.73 1.00
N PRO A 105 -0.89 -24.76 1.37
CA PRO A 105 0.30 -24.43 0.60
C PRO A 105 1.46 -25.41 0.80
N CYS A 106 1.35 -26.33 1.77
CA CYS A 106 2.37 -27.30 2.12
C CYS A 106 2.23 -28.57 1.26
N GLN A 107 3.22 -28.80 0.42
CA GLN A 107 3.30 -29.93 -0.51
C GLN A 107 3.75 -31.22 0.21
N ASN A 108 3.75 -32.35 -0.51
CA ASN A 108 4.23 -33.65 -0.02
C ASN A 108 3.64 -34.13 1.33
N GLY A 109 2.42 -33.67 1.68
CA GLY A 109 1.76 -34.00 2.95
C GLY A 109 2.24 -33.18 4.15
N GLY A 110 2.88 -32.03 3.94
CA GLY A 110 3.23 -31.10 5.01
C GLY A 110 2.01 -30.56 5.75
N GLN A 111 2.12 -30.42 7.07
CA GLN A 111 1.07 -29.89 7.93
C GLN A 111 1.23 -28.36 8.04
N CYS A 112 0.24 -27.61 7.56
CA CYS A 112 0.23 -26.15 7.65
C CYS A 112 -0.21 -25.67 9.04
N THR A 113 0.45 -24.63 9.53
CA THR A 113 0.04 -23.87 10.73
C THR A 113 0.06 -22.37 10.42
N PRO A 114 -1.05 -21.63 10.60
CA PRO A 114 -1.09 -20.20 10.30
C PRO A 114 -0.27 -19.40 11.32
N GLN A 115 0.51 -18.43 10.82
CA GLN A 115 1.41 -17.58 11.61
C GLN A 115 1.18 -16.09 11.25
N GLY A 116 0.24 -15.45 11.95
CA GLY A 116 -0.09 -14.02 11.74
C GLY A 116 -0.78 -13.76 10.40
N ASN A 117 -0.04 -13.29 9.40
CA ASN A 117 -0.50 -13.13 8.01
C ASN A 117 0.24 -14.07 7.04
N SER A 118 0.96 -15.06 7.57
CA SER A 118 1.74 -16.08 6.86
C SER A 118 1.30 -17.48 7.29
N TYR A 119 1.92 -18.50 6.73
CA TYR A 119 1.89 -19.88 7.21
C TYR A 119 3.32 -20.37 7.50
N ASP A 120 3.43 -21.38 8.36
CA ASP A 120 4.57 -22.30 8.44
C ASP A 120 4.12 -23.69 7.96
N CYS A 121 5.03 -24.44 7.34
CA CYS A 121 4.81 -25.84 6.96
C CYS A 121 5.68 -26.78 7.80
N MET A 122 5.05 -27.62 8.63
CA MET A 122 5.73 -28.73 9.29
C MET A 122 5.84 -29.92 8.32
N CYS A 123 7.01 -30.08 7.73
CA CYS A 123 7.26 -31.12 6.73
C CYS A 123 7.36 -32.51 7.38
N GLN A 124 6.54 -33.44 6.87
CA GLN A 124 6.53 -34.83 7.33
C GLN A 124 7.33 -35.73 6.38
N ASN A 125 7.60 -36.97 6.83
CA ASN A 125 8.30 -38.02 6.08
C ASN A 125 9.71 -37.65 5.56
N GLY A 126 10.32 -36.56 6.03
CA GLY A 126 11.66 -36.10 5.61
C GLY A 126 11.68 -35.12 4.44
N ALA A 127 10.52 -34.63 3.98
CA ALA A 127 10.45 -33.56 2.98
C ALA A 127 11.07 -32.25 3.52
N THR A 128 11.57 -31.38 2.64
CA THR A 128 12.25 -30.12 3.03
C THR A 128 11.86 -28.92 2.16
N GLY A 129 12.32 -27.74 2.55
CA GLY A 129 11.93 -26.45 1.96
C GLY A 129 10.70 -25.84 2.63
N ASN A 130 10.53 -24.53 2.48
CA ASN A 130 9.52 -23.73 3.21
C ASN A 130 8.06 -24.22 2.99
N ASN A 131 7.79 -24.84 1.83
CA ASN A 131 6.50 -25.39 1.47
C ASN A 131 6.55 -26.93 1.37
N CYS A 132 7.57 -27.57 1.96
CA CYS A 132 7.84 -28.99 1.88
C CYS A 132 7.96 -29.53 0.44
N GLN A 133 8.31 -28.66 -0.51
CA GLN A 133 8.31 -28.98 -1.94
C GLN A 133 9.41 -29.97 -2.36
N ASN A 134 10.52 -30.04 -1.61
CA ASN A 134 11.58 -31.00 -1.86
C ASN A 134 11.18 -32.35 -1.25
N SER A 135 11.07 -33.40 -2.07
CA SER A 135 10.74 -34.74 -1.58
C SER A 135 11.88 -35.34 -0.75
N ALA A 136 11.53 -36.14 0.26
CA ALA A 136 12.47 -36.86 1.13
C ALA A 136 13.41 -37.80 0.37
N ASN A 137 12.99 -38.25 -0.82
CA ASN A 137 13.75 -39.17 -1.66
C ASN A 137 14.71 -38.46 -2.64
N ASP A 138 14.88 -37.13 -2.59
CA ASP A 138 15.83 -36.42 -3.46
C ASP A 138 17.29 -36.78 -3.08
N PRO A 139 18.02 -37.53 -3.94
CA PRO A 139 19.37 -37.96 -3.62
C PRO A 139 20.41 -36.82 -3.65
N CYS A 140 20.10 -35.69 -4.30
CA CYS A 140 20.97 -34.52 -4.34
C CYS A 140 21.07 -33.80 -2.98
N MET A 141 20.14 -34.03 -2.04
CA MET A 141 20.17 -33.47 -0.68
C MET A 141 21.45 -33.83 0.10
N SER A 142 22.14 -34.91 -0.28
CA SER A 142 23.42 -35.32 0.29
C SER A 142 24.63 -34.51 -0.20
N ASN A 143 24.44 -33.56 -1.13
CA ASN A 143 25.48 -32.88 -1.89
C ASN A 143 26.53 -33.85 -2.48
N PRO A 144 26.11 -34.86 -3.28
CA PRO A 144 27.03 -35.89 -3.75
C PRO A 144 28.02 -35.38 -4.80
N CYS A 145 27.75 -34.24 -5.43
CA CYS A 145 28.61 -33.59 -6.42
C CYS A 145 29.59 -32.63 -5.74
N GLN A 146 30.89 -32.88 -5.90
CA GLN A 146 31.98 -32.13 -5.29
C GLN A 146 32.49 -31.02 -6.21
N ASN A 147 33.43 -30.19 -5.73
CA ASN A 147 34.10 -29.12 -6.49
C ASN A 147 33.15 -28.15 -7.26
N GLY A 148 31.93 -27.95 -6.75
CA GLY A 148 30.93 -27.08 -7.39
C GLY A 148 30.17 -27.72 -8.57
N GLY A 149 30.21 -29.05 -8.71
CA GLY A 149 29.37 -29.77 -9.66
C GLY A 149 27.87 -29.61 -9.38
N GLN A 150 27.08 -29.39 -10.41
CA GLN A 150 25.63 -29.22 -10.32
C GLN A 150 24.94 -30.60 -10.28
N CYS A 151 24.21 -30.89 -9.20
CA CYS A 151 23.45 -32.12 -9.07
C CYS A 151 22.09 -32.03 -9.78
N THR A 152 21.68 -33.11 -10.45
CA THR A 152 20.34 -33.25 -11.05
C THR A 152 19.74 -34.61 -10.67
N PRO A 153 18.58 -34.68 -10.00
CA PRO A 153 18.00 -35.94 -9.57
C PRO A 153 17.33 -36.69 -10.73
N GLN A 154 17.58 -37.99 -10.80
CA GLN A 154 17.04 -38.98 -11.74
C GLN A 154 16.26 -40.05 -10.96
N GLY A 155 15.05 -39.70 -10.49
CA GLY A 155 14.23 -40.59 -9.65
C GLY A 155 14.92 -40.90 -8.32
N ASN A 156 15.30 -42.17 -8.10
CA ASN A 156 16.04 -42.60 -6.91
C ASN A 156 17.58 -42.51 -7.09
N SER A 157 18.06 -41.91 -8.17
CA SER A 157 19.49 -41.74 -8.49
C SER A 157 19.81 -40.27 -8.83
N TYR A 158 21.08 -39.93 -9.05
CA TYR A 158 21.53 -38.57 -9.38
C TYR A 158 22.58 -38.59 -10.47
N ASP A 159 22.62 -37.50 -11.25
CA ASP A 159 23.75 -37.14 -12.11
C ASP A 159 24.44 -35.88 -11.58
N CYS A 160 25.74 -35.75 -11.85
CA CYS A 160 26.53 -34.56 -11.56
C CYS A 160 27.06 -33.93 -12.85
N THR A 161 26.61 -32.71 -13.16
CA THR A 161 27.18 -31.89 -14.23
C THR A 161 28.36 -31.08 -13.69
N CYS A 162 29.58 -31.51 -14.01
CA CYS A 162 30.80 -30.89 -13.48
C CYS A 162 31.10 -29.55 -14.15
N GLN A 163 31.30 -28.50 -13.34
CA GLN A 163 31.66 -27.17 -13.80
C GLN A 163 33.16 -26.89 -13.65
N ASN A 164 33.64 -25.79 -14.23
CA ASN A 164 35.02 -25.29 -14.18
C ASN A 164 36.13 -26.26 -14.66
N GLY A 165 35.80 -27.42 -15.22
CA GLY A 165 36.75 -28.45 -15.66
C GLY A 165 36.98 -29.59 -14.66
N ALA A 166 36.22 -29.65 -13.56
CA ALA A 166 36.23 -30.79 -12.65
C ALA A 166 35.76 -32.08 -13.36
N THR A 167 36.20 -33.26 -12.90
CA THR A 167 35.89 -34.55 -13.55
C THR A 167 35.57 -35.69 -12.58
N GLY A 168 35.00 -36.77 -13.13
CA GLY A 168 34.51 -37.94 -12.39
C GLY A 168 33.00 -37.87 -12.12
N ASN A 169 32.37 -39.02 -11.87
CA ASN A 169 30.91 -39.15 -11.70
C ASN A 169 30.31 -38.25 -10.61
N ASN A 170 31.13 -37.88 -9.62
CA ASN A 170 30.76 -37.02 -8.49
C ASN A 170 31.57 -35.71 -8.53
N CYS A 171 32.17 -35.36 -9.67
CA CYS A 171 33.04 -34.20 -9.86
C CYS A 171 34.21 -34.11 -8.85
N GLN A 172 34.63 -35.26 -8.31
CA GLN A 172 35.59 -35.35 -7.21
C GLN A 172 37.02 -34.91 -7.57
N ASN A 173 37.37 -34.93 -8.86
CA ASN A 173 38.66 -34.43 -9.33
C ASN A 173 38.53 -32.93 -9.61
N SER A 174 39.30 -32.09 -8.90
CA SER A 174 39.28 -30.63 -9.11
C SER A 174 40.00 -30.23 -10.42
N ALA A 175 39.55 -29.12 -11.02
CA ALA A 175 40.21 -28.47 -12.15
C ALA A 175 41.56 -27.82 -11.78
N ASP A 176 41.77 -27.50 -10.50
CA ASP A 176 43.05 -26.98 -9.99
C ASP A 176 44.11 -28.06 -9.76
N ASP A 177 43.91 -29.27 -10.29
CA ASP A 177 44.98 -30.26 -10.41
C ASP A 177 45.68 -30.11 -11.77
N PRO A 178 46.91 -29.55 -11.83
CA PRO A 178 47.64 -29.38 -13.07
C PRO A 178 48.04 -30.71 -13.74
N CYS A 179 47.78 -31.86 -13.11
CA CYS A 179 47.90 -33.19 -13.71
C CYS A 179 46.62 -33.72 -14.36
N MET A 180 45.53 -32.94 -14.48
CA MET A 180 44.25 -33.40 -15.06
C MET A 180 43.72 -32.46 -16.16
N PRO A 181 43.46 -32.96 -17.39
CA PRO A 181 43.87 -34.26 -17.92
C PRO A 181 45.41 -34.38 -18.00
N ASN A 182 45.95 -35.59 -17.88
CA ASN A 182 47.41 -35.82 -17.77
C ASN A 182 48.20 -35.09 -18.89
N PRO A 183 49.01 -34.06 -18.56
CA PRO A 183 49.76 -33.29 -19.54
C PRO A 183 51.01 -34.04 -20.05
N CYS A 184 51.37 -35.16 -19.44
CA CYS A 184 52.53 -35.98 -19.77
C CYS A 184 52.17 -37.03 -20.84
N GLN A 185 52.74 -36.87 -22.03
CA GLN A 185 52.52 -37.73 -23.20
C GLN A 185 53.34 -39.03 -23.11
N ASN A 186 53.14 -39.94 -24.07
CA ASN A 186 53.90 -41.20 -24.20
C ASN A 186 53.95 -42.09 -22.93
N GLY A 187 52.94 -42.00 -22.07
CA GLY A 187 52.88 -42.74 -20.80
C GLY A 187 53.72 -42.14 -19.67
N GLY A 188 54.09 -40.86 -19.76
CA GLY A 188 54.73 -40.13 -18.67
C GLY A 188 53.84 -40.03 -17.42
N GLN A 189 54.46 -40.14 -16.24
CA GLN A 189 53.78 -40.03 -14.96
C GLN A 189 53.83 -38.58 -14.47
N CYS A 190 52.66 -37.97 -14.31
CA CYS A 190 52.55 -36.62 -13.75
C CYS A 190 52.68 -36.61 -12.23
N THR A 191 53.34 -35.60 -11.69
CA THR A 191 53.37 -35.27 -10.26
C THR A 191 53.07 -33.79 -10.04
N ARG A 192 52.20 -33.50 -9.08
CA ARG A 192 51.78 -32.12 -8.77
C ARG A 192 52.83 -31.41 -7.91
N GLN A 193 53.29 -30.24 -8.35
CA GLN A 193 54.17 -29.33 -7.62
C GLN A 193 53.43 -28.00 -7.35
N GLY A 194 52.57 -27.98 -6.33
CA GLY A 194 51.77 -26.81 -5.96
C GLY A 194 50.72 -26.48 -7.02
N ASN A 195 50.91 -25.36 -7.73
CA ASN A 195 50.07 -24.92 -8.86
C ASN A 195 50.70 -25.25 -10.22
N SER A 196 51.80 -26.01 -10.25
CA SER A 196 52.44 -26.55 -11.46
C SER A 196 52.42 -28.06 -11.46
N TYR A 197 52.66 -28.67 -12.61
CA TYR A 197 52.97 -30.10 -12.75
C TYR A 197 54.46 -30.31 -13.06
N ASP A 198 54.90 -31.56 -12.91
CA ASP A 198 56.17 -32.09 -13.39
C ASP A 198 55.92 -33.50 -13.98
N CYS A 199 56.69 -33.90 -14.99
CA CYS A 199 56.46 -35.11 -15.78
C CYS A 199 57.65 -36.07 -15.71
N THR A 200 57.49 -37.17 -15.00
CA THR A 200 58.48 -38.26 -14.99
C THR A 200 58.30 -39.13 -16.24
N CYS A 201 59.17 -38.92 -17.22
CA CYS A 201 59.12 -39.63 -18.50
C CYS A 201 59.63 -41.07 -18.39
N GLN A 202 58.80 -42.02 -18.84
CA GLN A 202 59.14 -43.44 -18.89
C GLN A 202 59.61 -43.85 -20.30
N ASN A 203 60.16 -45.06 -20.42
CA ASN A 203 60.56 -45.69 -21.69
C ASN A 203 61.51 -44.88 -22.60
N GLY A 204 62.25 -43.92 -22.04
CA GLY A 204 63.21 -43.09 -22.79
C GLY A 204 62.59 -41.92 -23.57
N ALA A 205 61.31 -41.60 -23.36
CA ALA A 205 60.72 -40.36 -23.86
C ALA A 205 61.37 -39.13 -23.18
N THR A 206 61.36 -37.97 -23.85
CA THR A 206 62.03 -36.75 -23.37
C THR A 206 61.22 -35.48 -23.63
N GLY A 207 61.66 -34.36 -23.04
CA GLY A 207 60.95 -33.08 -23.03
C GLY A 207 60.04 -32.92 -21.81
N ASN A 208 59.71 -31.68 -21.47
CA ASN A 208 59.00 -31.32 -20.22
C ASN A 208 57.62 -31.99 -20.05
N ASN A 209 57.01 -32.44 -21.15
CA ASN A 209 55.73 -33.13 -21.19
C ASN A 209 55.87 -34.55 -21.77
N CYS A 210 57.10 -35.09 -21.80
CA CYS A 210 57.44 -36.38 -22.42
C CYS A 210 57.02 -36.50 -23.90
N GLN A 211 56.85 -35.36 -24.58
CA GLN A 211 56.28 -35.27 -25.93
C GLN A 211 57.20 -35.87 -27.00
N ASN A 212 58.51 -35.87 -26.78
CA ASN A 212 59.46 -36.51 -27.69
C ASN A 212 59.48 -38.01 -27.39
N ALA A 213 58.77 -38.80 -28.20
CA ALA A 213 58.80 -40.24 -28.12
C ALA A 213 60.23 -40.80 -28.25
N ALA A 214 60.48 -41.96 -27.64
CA ALA A 214 61.76 -42.65 -27.73
C ALA A 214 62.00 -43.17 -29.16
N ASN A 215 62.61 -42.36 -30.01
CA ASN A 215 62.86 -42.69 -31.41
C ASN A 215 63.74 -43.93 -31.55
N SER A 216 63.12 -45.07 -31.91
CA SER A 216 63.78 -46.33 -32.28
C SER A 216 64.48 -46.19 -33.63
N SER A 217 65.53 -45.38 -33.65
CA SER A 217 66.32 -45.00 -34.83
C SER A 217 67.75 -44.60 -34.47
N THR A 218 68.01 -44.29 -33.19
CA THR A 218 69.37 -44.10 -32.68
C THR A 218 70.26 -45.31 -32.89
N THR A 219 69.75 -46.55 -32.83
CA THR A 219 70.55 -47.76 -33.05
C THR A 219 71.24 -47.77 -34.42
N THR A 220 70.50 -47.45 -35.49
CA THR A 220 71.03 -47.45 -36.87
C THR A 220 72.02 -46.30 -37.08
N ILE A 221 71.70 -45.10 -36.57
CA ILE A 221 72.59 -43.94 -36.65
C ILE A 221 73.86 -44.18 -35.83
N ILE A 222 73.76 -44.76 -34.64
CA ILE A 222 74.91 -45.10 -33.78
C ILE A 222 75.79 -46.14 -34.46
N ILE A 223 75.26 -47.16 -35.14
CA ILE A 223 76.11 -48.12 -35.88
C ILE A 223 76.90 -47.42 -37.00
N VAL A 224 76.25 -46.59 -37.83
CA VAL A 224 76.94 -45.87 -38.92
C VAL A 224 77.94 -44.86 -38.36
N VAL A 225 77.55 -44.08 -37.35
CA VAL A 225 78.43 -43.11 -36.69
C VAL A 225 79.59 -43.80 -35.98
N VAL A 226 79.39 -44.93 -35.29
CA VAL A 226 80.48 -45.69 -34.64
C VAL A 226 81.44 -46.27 -35.66
N VAL A 227 80.98 -46.80 -36.80
CA VAL A 227 81.88 -47.28 -37.87
C VAL A 227 82.70 -46.12 -38.45
N VAL A 228 82.06 -45.00 -38.78
CA VAL A 228 82.76 -43.79 -39.28
C VAL A 228 83.70 -43.20 -38.23
N VAL A 229 83.29 -43.14 -36.96
CA VAL A 229 84.09 -42.63 -35.84
C VAL A 229 85.24 -43.57 -35.52
N VAL A 230 85.11 -44.90 -35.64
CA VAL A 230 86.24 -45.83 -35.47
C VAL A 230 87.25 -45.67 -36.60
N VAL A 231 86.81 -45.55 -37.86
CA VAL A 231 87.72 -45.25 -38.99
C VAL A 231 88.41 -43.90 -38.81
N LEU A 232 87.65 -42.86 -38.45
CA LEU A 232 88.21 -41.52 -38.16
C LEU A 232 89.09 -41.51 -36.91
N ILE A 233 88.85 -42.34 -35.90
CA ILE A 233 89.72 -42.50 -34.72
C ILE A 233 91.01 -43.23 -35.10
N VAL A 234 90.99 -44.24 -35.97
CA VAL A 234 92.23 -44.88 -36.46
C VAL A 234 93.08 -43.85 -37.24
N VAL A 235 92.47 -43.08 -38.14
CA VAL A 235 93.14 -41.99 -38.86
C VAL A 235 93.61 -40.88 -37.89
N LEU A 236 92.78 -40.48 -36.93
CA LEU A 236 93.15 -39.49 -35.93
C LEU A 236 94.22 -39.99 -34.97
N VAL A 237 94.29 -41.27 -34.60
CA VAL A 237 95.39 -41.80 -33.78
C VAL A 237 96.70 -41.72 -34.55
N ILE A 238 96.71 -42.05 -35.85
CA ILE A 238 97.88 -41.85 -36.73
C ILE A 238 98.27 -40.36 -36.75
N VAL A 239 97.33 -39.45 -37.00
CA VAL A 239 97.57 -38.00 -37.09
C VAL A 239 97.93 -37.37 -35.73
N VAL A 240 97.36 -37.83 -34.62
CA VAL A 240 97.62 -37.35 -33.25
C VAL A 240 98.95 -37.90 -32.73
N VAL A 241 99.38 -39.09 -33.13
CA VAL A 241 100.77 -39.54 -32.96
C VAL A 241 101.74 -38.62 -33.71
N CYS A 242 101.38 -38.10 -34.88
CA CYS A 242 102.17 -37.06 -35.57
C CYS A 242 102.11 -35.67 -34.90
N ILE A 243 100.95 -35.26 -34.35
CA ILE A 243 100.72 -33.89 -33.82
C ILE A 243 101.15 -33.75 -32.35
N VAL A 244 100.93 -34.74 -31.48
CA VAL A 244 101.40 -34.70 -30.07
C VAL A 244 102.94 -34.72 -30.01
N LYS A 245 103.60 -35.26 -31.03
CA LYS A 245 105.04 -35.14 -31.28
C LYS A 245 105.49 -33.69 -31.58
N ARG A 246 104.56 -32.75 -31.76
CA ARG A 246 104.80 -31.37 -32.24
C ARG A 246 104.23 -30.26 -31.33
N SER A 247 103.15 -30.49 -30.56
CA SER A 247 102.29 -29.42 -30.03
C SER A 247 102.20 -29.23 -28.50
N ARG A 248 103.06 -29.84 -27.66
CA ARG A 248 103.08 -29.65 -26.18
C ARG A 248 103.53 -28.23 -25.70
N ARG A 249 103.10 -27.14 -26.34
CA ARG A 249 103.53 -25.75 -26.04
C ARG A 249 102.35 -24.79 -25.75
N LYS A 250 102.15 -24.38 -24.48
CA LYS A 250 101.25 -23.29 -23.93
C LYS A 250 99.73 -23.65 -23.88
N ARG A 251 98.83 -23.39 -22.89
CA ARG A 251 98.57 -22.43 -21.72
C ARG A 251 97.87 -21.07 -22.10
N ARG A 252 96.92 -20.38 -21.37
CA ARG A 252 95.72 -20.66 -20.45
C ARG A 252 95.06 -19.33 -19.81
N GLY A 253 93.72 -19.02 -19.86
CA GLY A 253 92.85 -18.22 -18.83
C GLY A 253 92.28 -16.73 -18.98
N GLY A 254 91.11 -16.31 -18.35
CA GLY A 254 90.53 -14.88 -18.09
C GLY A 254 88.93 -14.63 -17.84
N ARG A 255 88.34 -13.57 -17.12
CA ARG A 255 86.80 -13.30 -16.86
C ARG A 255 86.03 -11.84 -16.63
N PRO A 256 85.23 -11.37 -15.55
CA PRO A 256 83.86 -10.62 -15.58
C PRO A 256 83.37 -9.40 -14.59
N SER A 257 82.08 -8.84 -14.62
CA SER A 257 81.15 -8.10 -13.58
C SER A 257 80.46 -6.68 -13.93
N ALA A 258 79.45 -5.91 -13.31
CA ALA A 258 78.21 -5.96 -12.38
C ALA A 258 77.40 -4.55 -12.13
N VAL A 259 76.25 -4.39 -11.33
CA VAL A 259 75.60 -3.15 -10.57
C VAL A 259 74.01 -2.72 -10.66
N GLU A 260 73.37 -1.90 -9.71
CA GLU A 260 71.88 -1.53 -9.38
C GLU A 260 71.40 0.03 -9.27
N GLY A 261 70.25 0.68 -8.78
CA GLY A 261 68.85 0.51 -8.10
C GLY A 261 68.02 1.84 -7.63
N GLY A 262 66.71 1.90 -7.13
CA GLY A 262 65.93 3.15 -6.57
C GLY A 262 64.33 3.20 -6.22
N HIS A 263 63.69 4.23 -5.48
CA HIS A 263 62.18 4.36 -5.08
C HIS A 263 61.52 5.69 -4.37
N GLY A 264 60.14 5.91 -4.12
CA GLY A 264 59.46 6.98 -3.20
C GLY A 264 57.86 7.38 -3.15
N GLN A 265 57.35 8.24 -2.17
CA GLN A 265 56.08 9.17 -2.02
C GLN A 265 54.72 8.95 -1.13
N GLU A 266 53.99 10.03 -0.62
CA GLU A 266 52.47 10.34 -0.36
C GLU A 266 51.92 11.23 0.91
N LEU A 267 50.61 11.70 1.03
CA LEU A 267 50.01 12.70 2.05
C LEU A 267 48.41 12.90 2.19
N THR A 268 47.81 13.50 3.29
CA THR A 268 46.31 13.83 3.49
C THR A 268 45.87 15.11 4.36
N LYS A 269 44.56 15.36 4.71
CA LYS A 269 43.92 16.66 5.22
C LYS A 269 42.81 16.60 6.36
N LYS A 270 42.46 17.73 7.06
CA LYS A 270 41.31 17.89 8.05
C LYS A 270 40.95 19.36 8.47
N LYS A 271 39.70 19.71 8.93
CA LYS A 271 39.35 20.96 9.73
C LYS A 271 37.96 20.92 10.46
N LYS A 272 37.54 22.01 11.18
CA LYS A 272 36.42 22.08 12.17
C LYS A 272 35.58 23.40 12.19
N SER A 273 34.54 23.46 13.04
CA SER A 273 33.39 24.41 13.15
C SER A 273 33.54 25.65 14.06
N ASN A 274 32.50 26.51 14.17
CA ASN A 274 32.35 27.61 15.15
C ASN A 274 30.86 27.93 15.49
N VAL A 275 30.57 28.80 16.49
CA VAL A 275 29.22 29.00 17.13
C VAL A 275 28.91 30.48 17.45
N TYR A 276 27.63 30.90 17.41
CA TYR A 276 27.05 32.10 18.06
C TYR A 276 25.52 31.91 18.32
N GLY A 277 24.89 32.77 19.14
CA GLY A 277 23.43 32.83 19.38
C GLY A 277 23.03 34.12 20.15
N ILE A 278 21.73 34.42 20.31
CA ILE A 278 21.22 35.55 21.15
C ILE A 278 19.68 35.49 21.40
N ASP A 279 19.27 36.00 22.58
CA ASP A 279 17.98 36.50 23.11
C ASP A 279 16.60 35.84 22.90
N ASN A 280 15.85 35.83 24.02
CA ASN A 280 14.38 35.65 24.12
C ASN A 280 13.69 37.01 24.33
N ARG A 281 12.44 37.16 23.86
CA ARG A 281 11.49 38.16 24.38
C ARG A 281 10.09 37.58 24.54
N GLN A 282 9.44 37.91 25.65
CA GLN A 282 8.03 37.60 25.90
C GLN A 282 7.13 38.61 25.18
N ALA A 283 5.95 38.17 24.75
CA ALA A 283 4.83 39.03 24.39
C ALA A 283 3.55 38.43 24.98
N SER A 284 2.77 39.25 25.68
CA SER A 284 1.46 38.88 26.24
C SER A 284 0.40 39.85 25.75
N THR A 285 -0.77 39.32 25.38
CA THR A 285 -2.06 39.97 25.04
C THR A 285 -2.89 38.89 24.30
N SER A 286 -4.22 38.86 24.31
CA SER A 286 -5.24 39.40 25.23
C SER A 286 -6.55 38.64 25.01
N GLU A 287 -7.53 38.80 25.90
CA GLU A 287 -8.75 37.96 25.93
C GLU A 287 -9.80 38.30 24.84
N SER A 288 -10.71 37.34 24.64
CA SER A 288 -12.08 37.48 24.09
C SER A 288 -12.30 38.25 22.77
N ASN A 289 -12.18 37.52 21.64
CA ASN A 289 -13.03 37.75 20.47
C ASN A 289 -14.18 36.74 20.46
N VAL A 290 -15.42 37.20 20.65
CA VAL A 290 -16.64 36.38 20.50
C VAL A 290 -17.08 36.42 19.03
N PRO A 291 -17.44 35.28 18.40
CA PRO A 291 -17.90 35.26 17.01
C PRO A 291 -19.14 36.14 16.78
N SER A 292 -19.17 36.85 15.66
CA SER A 292 -20.28 37.75 15.26
C SER A 292 -21.58 37.04 14.85
N LYS A 293 -21.69 35.73 15.07
CA LYS A 293 -22.80 34.85 14.65
C LYS A 293 -23.49 34.13 15.82
N GLU A 294 -23.45 34.70 17.03
CA GLU A 294 -24.14 34.17 18.20
C GLU A 294 -25.67 34.09 17.97
N PHE A 295 -26.27 32.94 18.26
CA PHE A 295 -27.65 32.59 17.90
C PHE A 295 -28.50 32.24 19.14
N PRO A 296 -29.76 32.72 19.24
CA PRO A 296 -30.61 32.45 20.41
C PRO A 296 -30.92 30.95 20.58
N ARG A 297 -30.47 30.36 21.69
CA ARG A 297 -30.62 28.93 22.01
C ARG A 297 -32.08 28.46 22.08
N ASP A 298 -32.99 29.35 22.44
CA ASP A 298 -34.45 29.13 22.45
C ASP A 298 -35.05 28.88 21.05
N LYS A 299 -34.38 29.35 19.99
CA LYS A 299 -34.77 29.18 18.58
C LYS A 299 -34.14 27.96 17.91
N LEU A 300 -33.47 27.10 18.68
CA LEU A 300 -32.75 25.91 18.19
C LEU A 300 -33.37 24.62 18.73
N HIS A 301 -34.14 23.94 17.90
CA HIS A 301 -34.86 22.70 18.27
C HIS A 301 -34.13 21.48 17.68
N MET A 302 -33.39 20.74 18.51
CA MET A 302 -32.71 19.49 18.12
C MET A 302 -33.67 18.30 18.19
N PHE A 303 -33.55 17.34 17.25
CA PHE A 303 -34.49 16.22 17.13
C PHE A 303 -33.88 14.89 16.63
N GLY A 304 -32.55 14.76 16.55
CA GLY A 304 -31.91 13.47 16.26
C GLY A 304 -30.40 13.55 16.10
N GLN A 305 -29.67 12.57 16.62
CA GLN A 305 -28.21 12.48 16.45
C GLN A 305 -27.87 12.01 15.02
N ILE A 306 -26.93 12.68 14.36
CA ILE A 306 -26.48 12.38 12.99
C ILE A 306 -24.98 12.09 12.88
N GLY A 307 -24.21 12.27 13.96
CA GLY A 307 -22.79 11.93 14.01
C GLY A 307 -22.25 11.90 15.44
N SER A 308 -21.17 11.15 15.66
CA SER A 308 -20.49 11.04 16.95
C SER A 308 -19.00 10.78 16.71
N GLY A 309 -18.14 11.73 17.08
CA GLY A 309 -16.70 11.64 16.95
C GLY A 309 -16.05 11.06 18.22
N SER A 310 -14.76 11.37 18.45
CA SER A 310 -14.11 11.07 19.73
C SER A 310 -14.75 11.89 20.88
N PHE A 311 -14.60 13.21 20.84
CA PHE A 311 -15.01 14.13 21.91
C PHE A 311 -16.31 14.92 21.64
N ALA A 312 -16.76 14.97 20.38
CA ALA A 312 -17.93 15.73 19.95
C ALA A 312 -19.06 14.84 19.43
N VAL A 313 -20.28 15.38 19.43
CA VAL A 313 -21.51 14.78 18.90
C VAL A 313 -22.21 15.79 18.00
N VAL A 314 -22.91 15.32 16.97
CA VAL A 314 -23.62 16.16 15.98
C VAL A 314 -25.11 15.81 15.98
N TYR A 315 -25.96 16.82 16.18
CA TYR A 315 -27.41 16.70 16.11
C TYR A 315 -27.99 17.42 14.87
N LYS A 316 -29.07 16.88 14.33
CA LYS A 316 -29.94 17.58 13.36
C LYS A 316 -30.94 18.44 14.12
N ALA A 317 -31.10 19.68 13.68
CA ALA A 317 -31.97 20.65 14.34
C ALA A 317 -32.75 21.53 13.34
N LYS A 318 -33.79 22.21 13.85
CA LYS A 318 -34.42 23.36 13.21
C LYS A 318 -33.95 24.62 13.92
N ALA A 319 -33.46 25.58 13.15
CA ALA A 319 -33.10 26.91 13.63
C ALA A 319 -34.05 27.96 13.02
N GLU A 320 -34.81 28.66 13.87
CA GLU A 320 -35.75 29.68 13.45
C GLU A 320 -35.02 30.99 13.12
N GLY A 321 -35.13 31.45 11.87
CA GLY A 321 -34.65 32.76 11.45
C GLY A 321 -33.17 32.86 11.08
N ILE A 322 -32.37 31.80 11.24
CA ILE A 322 -30.89 31.84 11.14
C ILE A 322 -30.36 32.28 9.76
N VAL A 323 -30.96 31.80 8.65
CA VAL A 323 -30.63 32.28 7.29
C VAL A 323 -31.54 33.44 6.87
N ARG A 324 -32.83 33.34 7.17
CA ARG A 324 -33.84 34.37 6.85
C ARG A 324 -34.90 34.41 7.96
N ARG A 325 -35.12 35.60 8.53
CA ARG A 325 -36.14 35.84 9.58
C ARG A 325 -37.50 35.26 9.16
N GLY A 326 -38.15 34.55 10.08
CA GLY A 326 -39.44 33.89 9.83
C GLY A 326 -39.38 32.58 9.03
N THR A 327 -38.21 31.96 8.87
CA THR A 327 -38.06 30.65 8.20
C THR A 327 -37.32 29.63 9.08
N ASN A 328 -37.72 28.36 9.02
CA ASN A 328 -37.14 27.28 9.83
C ASN A 328 -36.11 26.47 9.01
N THR A 329 -34.84 26.83 9.17
CA THR A 329 -33.72 26.19 8.46
C THR A 329 -33.38 24.85 9.10
N THR A 330 -33.11 23.80 8.31
CA THR A 330 -32.52 22.55 8.81
C THR A 330 -31.02 22.75 8.97
N VAL A 331 -30.48 22.49 10.16
CA VAL A 331 -29.06 22.72 10.49
C VAL A 331 -28.45 21.50 11.18
N ALA A 332 -27.13 21.41 11.16
CA ALA A 332 -26.35 20.49 11.98
C ALA A 332 -25.76 21.25 13.18
N VAL A 333 -25.79 20.66 14.37
CA VAL A 333 -25.31 21.27 15.62
C VAL A 333 -24.20 20.38 16.18
N LYS A 334 -22.94 20.82 16.08
CA LYS A 334 -21.80 20.15 16.72
C LYS A 334 -21.69 20.66 18.16
N MET A 335 -21.57 19.74 19.11
CA MET A 335 -21.40 20.03 20.54
C MET A 335 -20.46 19.02 21.19
N LEU A 336 -19.94 19.34 22.37
CA LEU A 336 -19.13 18.40 23.16
C LEU A 336 -19.99 17.29 23.79
N LYS A 337 -19.37 16.13 24.00
CA LYS A 337 -19.93 15.05 24.84
C LYS A 337 -19.78 15.39 26.32
N GLU A 338 -20.61 14.79 27.17
CA GLU A 338 -20.50 14.89 28.64
C GLU A 338 -19.15 14.36 29.16
N SER A 339 -18.53 13.42 28.42
CA SER A 339 -17.21 12.86 28.72
C SER A 339 -16.02 13.68 28.19
N ALA A 340 -16.23 14.90 27.67
CA ALA A 340 -15.18 15.71 27.06
C ALA A 340 -14.21 16.29 28.11
N THR A 341 -12.91 16.22 27.82
CA THR A 341 -11.83 16.73 28.67
C THR A 341 -11.64 18.25 28.49
N PRO A 342 -10.91 18.93 29.39
CA PRO A 342 -10.51 20.33 29.19
C PRO A 342 -9.71 20.58 27.91
N ASN A 343 -8.98 19.57 27.41
CA ASN A 343 -8.26 19.66 26.14
C ASN A 343 -9.24 19.64 24.95
N ASP A 344 -10.27 18.77 24.99
CA ASP A 344 -11.33 18.75 23.98
C ASP A 344 -12.12 20.06 23.95
N GLN A 345 -12.34 20.69 25.12
CA GLN A 345 -12.90 22.05 25.20
C GLN A 345 -12.00 23.11 24.53
N SER A 346 -10.68 22.97 24.62
CA SER A 346 -9.72 23.85 23.95
C SER A 346 -9.77 23.68 22.42
N ASP A 347 -9.76 22.43 21.93
CA ASP A 347 -9.79 22.16 20.49
C ASP A 347 -11.15 22.48 19.85
N PHE A 348 -12.26 22.26 20.55
CA PHE A 348 -13.59 22.70 20.10
C PHE A 348 -13.69 24.24 20.00
N LYS A 349 -13.05 24.99 20.91
CA LYS A 349 -12.97 26.45 20.81
C LYS A 349 -12.13 26.91 19.61
N LYS A 350 -11.04 26.21 19.29
CA LYS A 350 -10.23 26.48 18.07
C LYS A 350 -11.02 26.17 16.80
N GLU A 351 -11.79 25.07 16.77
CA GLU A 351 -12.66 24.73 15.63
C GLU A 351 -13.72 25.81 15.40
N LEU A 352 -14.38 26.30 16.46
CA LEU A 352 -15.31 27.42 16.40
C LEU A 352 -14.64 28.71 15.89
N GLN A 353 -13.44 29.03 16.36
CA GLN A 353 -12.67 30.20 15.89
C GLN A 353 -12.32 30.08 14.41
N LEU A 354 -11.89 28.91 13.95
CA LEU A 354 -11.60 28.63 12.54
C LEU A 354 -12.84 28.82 11.66
N TYR A 355 -13.98 28.22 12.01
CA TYR A 355 -15.26 28.46 11.32
C TYR A 355 -15.71 29.93 11.34
N SER A 356 -15.27 30.71 12.32
CA SER A 356 -15.60 32.14 12.43
C SER A 356 -14.79 33.02 11.46
N MET A 357 -13.65 32.53 10.97
CA MET A 357 -12.77 33.22 10.02
C MET A 357 -13.01 32.83 8.55
N LEU A 358 -13.84 31.81 8.31
CA LEU A 358 -14.21 31.37 6.96
C LEU A 358 -15.49 32.07 6.46
N ASP A 359 -15.38 32.68 5.28
CA ASP A 359 -16.52 33.04 4.44
C ASP A 359 -17.21 31.77 3.90
N GLN A 360 -18.45 31.92 3.42
CA GLN A 360 -19.21 30.84 2.80
C GLN A 360 -18.63 30.48 1.43
N HIS A 361 -18.33 29.19 1.21
CA HIS A 361 -17.80 28.66 -0.05
C HIS A 361 -18.64 27.45 -0.51
N PRO A 362 -18.93 27.28 -1.82
CA PRO A 362 -19.75 26.16 -2.29
C PRO A 362 -19.24 24.79 -1.84
N ASN A 363 -17.92 24.59 -1.83
CA ASN A 363 -17.31 23.29 -1.51
C ASN A 363 -16.70 23.18 -0.10
N VAL A 364 -17.04 24.07 0.83
CA VAL A 364 -16.65 23.96 2.26
C VAL A 364 -17.88 24.01 3.15
N LEU A 365 -17.89 23.22 4.22
CA LEU A 365 -18.95 23.21 5.22
C LEU A 365 -19.00 24.56 5.97
N SER A 366 -20.13 25.23 5.89
CA SER A 366 -20.30 26.62 6.30
C SER A 366 -20.96 26.73 7.68
N MET A 367 -20.38 27.54 8.56
CA MET A 367 -20.98 27.88 9.85
C MET A 367 -22.00 29.01 9.73
N LEU A 368 -23.24 28.69 10.11
CA LEU A 368 -24.40 29.58 10.13
C LEU A 368 -24.48 30.38 11.44
N GLY A 369 -24.04 29.79 12.56
CA GLY A 369 -24.03 30.46 13.86
C GLY A 369 -23.37 29.65 14.98
N CYS A 370 -23.43 30.17 16.20
CA CYS A 370 -22.95 29.50 17.41
C CYS A 370 -23.85 29.80 18.62
N CYS A 371 -23.77 28.98 19.67
CA CYS A 371 -24.25 29.34 20.99
C CYS A 371 -23.09 29.18 21.98
N THR A 372 -22.50 30.31 22.38
CA THR A 372 -21.40 30.42 23.35
C THR A 372 -21.83 31.03 24.68
N ASP A 373 -23.07 31.53 24.76
CA ASP A 373 -23.68 32.14 25.95
C ASP A 373 -23.68 31.27 27.22
N LYS A 374 -23.78 29.95 27.05
CA LYS A 374 -23.90 28.94 28.10
C LYS A 374 -23.29 27.62 27.63
N ASP A 375 -22.84 26.81 28.58
CA ASP A 375 -22.53 25.41 28.32
C ASP A 375 -23.80 24.54 28.17
N PRO A 376 -23.76 23.45 27.38
CA PRO A 376 -22.69 23.12 26.44
C PRO A 376 -22.71 24.06 25.22
N MET A 377 -21.52 24.51 24.81
CA MET A 377 -21.36 25.36 23.61
C MET A 377 -21.77 24.63 22.32
N TYR A 378 -22.35 25.37 21.36
CA TYR A 378 -22.80 24.86 20.07
C TYR A 378 -22.11 25.56 18.89
N ILE A 379 -21.74 24.77 17.89
CA ILE A 379 -21.39 25.24 16.53
C ILE A 379 -22.55 24.84 15.61
N ILE A 380 -23.19 25.81 14.96
CA ILE A 380 -24.35 25.60 14.07
C ILE A 380 -23.89 25.68 12.62
N LEU A 381 -23.94 24.55 11.93
CA LEU A 381 -23.43 24.31 10.58
C LEU A 381 -24.59 24.09 9.61
N GLU A 382 -24.37 24.30 8.31
CA GLU A 382 -25.33 23.88 7.28
C GLU A 382 -25.58 22.36 7.34
N TYR A 383 -26.82 21.92 7.13
CA TYR A 383 -27.15 20.49 7.11
C TYR A 383 -26.91 19.91 5.72
N VAL A 384 -26.02 18.92 5.63
CA VAL A 384 -25.64 18.26 4.37
C VAL A 384 -26.30 16.86 4.31
N PRO A 385 -27.28 16.61 3.41
CA PRO A 385 -28.24 15.51 3.57
C PRO A 385 -27.75 14.09 3.28
N HIS A 386 -26.70 13.88 2.48
CA HIS A 386 -26.34 12.54 1.99
C HIS A 386 -25.16 11.88 2.73
N GLY A 387 -24.79 12.42 3.90
CA GLY A 387 -23.67 11.88 4.70
C GLY A 387 -22.31 12.14 4.05
N ASN A 388 -21.36 11.21 4.26
CA ASN A 388 -19.98 11.35 3.76
C ASN A 388 -19.72 10.56 2.46
N LEU A 389 -18.74 11.04 1.70
CA LEU A 389 -18.34 10.51 0.39
C LEU A 389 -17.75 9.10 0.48
N GLN A 390 -17.06 8.73 1.56
CA GLN A 390 -16.54 7.36 1.73
C GLN A 390 -17.67 6.31 1.79
N THR A 391 -18.73 6.61 2.54
CA THR A 391 -19.93 5.75 2.63
C THR A 391 -20.63 5.65 1.27
N TYR A 392 -20.79 6.77 0.56
CA TYR A 392 -21.39 6.81 -0.77
C TYR A 392 -20.63 5.97 -1.81
N LEU A 393 -19.30 6.13 -1.87
CA LEU A 393 -18.46 5.35 -2.78
C LEU A 393 -18.50 3.85 -2.50
N ARG A 394 -18.46 3.45 -1.21
CA ARG A 394 -18.53 2.03 -0.81
C ARG A 394 -19.89 1.39 -1.09
N HIS A 395 -20.98 2.16 -0.97
CA HIS A 395 -22.32 1.73 -1.35
C HIS A 395 -22.36 1.37 -2.84
N ILE A 396 -21.88 2.26 -3.72
CA ILE A 396 -21.82 2.01 -5.16
C ILE A 396 -20.96 0.77 -5.47
N ARG A 397 -19.79 0.64 -4.82
CA ARG A 397 -18.91 -0.53 -4.94
C ARG A 397 -19.52 -1.87 -4.46
N THR A 398 -20.65 -1.86 -3.75
CA THR A 398 -21.24 -3.08 -3.15
C THR A 398 -22.69 -3.35 -3.51
N GLY A 399 -23.39 -2.41 -4.16
CA GLY A 399 -24.74 -2.61 -4.68
C GLY A 399 -25.84 -2.85 -3.63
N MET A 400 -25.57 -2.63 -2.35
CA MET A 400 -26.52 -2.83 -1.24
C MET A 400 -27.33 -1.56 -0.94
N GLU A 401 -28.64 -1.67 -0.70
CA GLU A 401 -29.52 -0.52 -0.41
C GLU A 401 -29.13 0.23 0.89
N PRO A 402 -29.29 1.57 0.96
CA PRO A 402 -28.80 2.40 2.06
C PRO A 402 -29.85 2.63 3.15
N ILE A 403 -29.74 1.93 4.28
CA ILE A 403 -30.65 2.06 5.44
C ILE A 403 -30.75 3.51 5.98
N TYR A 404 -29.72 4.35 5.79
CA TYR A 404 -29.63 5.70 6.38
C TYR A 404 -29.80 6.87 5.38
N LEU A 405 -29.90 6.60 4.07
CA LEU A 405 -30.27 7.65 3.10
C LEU A 405 -31.80 7.76 3.07
N ASN A 406 -32.32 8.80 3.71
CA ASN A 406 -33.76 9.10 3.76
C ASN A 406 -34.37 9.09 2.35
N LYS A 407 -35.48 8.36 2.17
CA LYS A 407 -36.13 8.11 0.87
C LYS A 407 -36.77 9.37 0.26
N ALA A 408 -35.95 10.22 -0.35
CA ALA A 408 -36.34 11.20 -1.35
C ALA A 408 -35.14 11.65 -2.22
N GLY A 409 -35.20 11.43 -3.53
CA GLY A 409 -34.37 12.15 -4.51
C GLY A 409 -33.28 11.36 -5.25
N PHE A 410 -32.68 10.33 -4.64
CA PHE A 410 -31.72 9.49 -5.36
C PHE A 410 -32.42 8.61 -6.39
N LYS A 411 -32.13 8.84 -7.67
CA LYS A 411 -32.32 7.82 -8.71
C LYS A 411 -31.18 6.82 -8.60
N GLU A 412 -31.52 5.53 -8.63
CA GLU A 412 -30.54 4.45 -8.65
C GLU A 412 -29.60 4.61 -9.86
N LYS A 413 -28.32 4.87 -9.57
CA LYS A 413 -27.23 4.76 -10.55
C LYS A 413 -26.28 3.69 -10.05
N LYS A 414 -26.12 2.61 -10.82
CA LYS A 414 -25.29 1.47 -10.43
C LYS A 414 -23.79 1.78 -10.47
N ASP A 415 -23.37 2.66 -11.38
CA ASP A 415 -21.96 2.92 -11.67
C ASP A 415 -21.65 4.43 -11.69
N LEU A 416 -20.47 4.81 -11.20
CA LEU A 416 -19.90 6.14 -11.41
C LEU A 416 -19.06 6.15 -12.68
N THR A 417 -19.20 7.21 -13.48
CA THR A 417 -18.29 7.50 -14.60
C THR A 417 -16.98 8.12 -14.10
N PRO A 418 -15.86 7.99 -14.85
CA PRO A 418 -14.62 8.70 -14.55
C PRO A 418 -14.82 10.21 -14.41
N THR A 419 -15.70 10.80 -15.23
CA THR A 419 -16.08 12.22 -15.18
C THR A 419 -16.72 12.61 -13.83
N GLU A 420 -17.58 11.76 -13.24
CA GLU A 420 -18.17 12.02 -11.92
C GLU A 420 -17.13 11.88 -10.79
N ILE A 421 -16.23 10.89 -10.89
CA ILE A 421 -15.12 10.70 -9.95
C ILE A 421 -14.20 11.93 -9.97
N LEU A 422 -13.86 12.45 -11.15
CA LEU A 422 -13.10 13.69 -11.31
C LEU A 422 -13.90 14.94 -10.90
N THR A 423 -15.22 14.94 -11.08
CA THR A 423 -16.09 16.03 -10.58
C THR A 423 -16.09 16.10 -9.05
N PHE A 424 -15.98 14.98 -8.34
CA PHE A 424 -15.70 14.99 -6.90
C PHE A 424 -14.31 15.54 -6.59
N ALA A 425 -13.29 15.16 -7.36
CA ALA A 425 -11.92 15.65 -7.19
C ALA A 425 -11.80 17.17 -7.36
N SER A 426 -12.30 17.73 -8.48
CA SER A 426 -12.32 19.18 -8.76
C SER A 426 -13.04 19.97 -7.65
N GLN A 427 -14.21 19.50 -7.20
CA GLN A 427 -14.94 20.13 -6.10
C GLN A 427 -14.16 20.14 -4.79
N VAL A 428 -13.51 19.03 -4.42
CA VAL A 428 -12.67 18.96 -3.21
C VAL A 428 -11.46 19.89 -3.33
N VAL A 429 -10.81 19.94 -4.50
CA VAL A 429 -9.67 20.83 -4.73
C VAL A 429 -10.07 22.30 -4.66
N ARG A 430 -11.19 22.72 -5.27
CA ARG A 430 -11.72 24.09 -5.12
C ARG A 430 -12.00 24.46 -3.66
N GLY A 431 -12.51 23.51 -2.86
CA GLY A 431 -12.66 23.69 -1.41
C GLY A 431 -11.31 23.88 -0.69
N MET A 432 -10.29 23.10 -1.06
CA MET A 432 -8.96 23.16 -0.46
C MET A 432 -8.11 24.35 -0.94
N GLU A 433 -8.28 24.82 -2.18
CA GLU A 433 -7.69 26.04 -2.71
C GLU A 433 -8.17 27.25 -1.90
N TYR A 434 -9.49 27.34 -1.69
CA TYR A 434 -10.08 28.36 -0.83
C TYR A 434 -9.52 28.30 0.61
N LEU A 435 -9.48 27.12 1.23
CA LEU A 435 -8.90 26.96 2.58
C LEU A 435 -7.41 27.36 2.65
N ALA A 436 -6.62 27.00 1.63
CA ALA A 436 -5.21 27.38 1.53
C ALA A 436 -5.04 28.91 1.36
N SER A 437 -5.91 29.58 0.60
CA SER A 437 -5.93 31.05 0.49
C SER A 437 -6.27 31.74 1.82
N LYS A 438 -7.03 31.06 2.69
CA LYS A 438 -7.34 31.46 4.08
C LYS A 438 -6.27 31.02 5.09
N GLN A 439 -5.12 30.52 4.63
CA GLN A 439 -4.03 30.01 5.48
C GLN A 439 -4.44 28.89 6.46
N CYS A 440 -5.53 28.16 6.13
CA CYS A 440 -6.02 27.03 6.90
C CYS A 440 -5.38 25.72 6.40
N ILE A 441 -4.78 24.96 7.31
CA ILE A 441 -4.28 23.60 7.07
C ILE A 441 -5.26 22.60 7.70
N HIS A 442 -5.80 21.67 6.91
CA HIS A 442 -6.86 20.74 7.31
C HIS A 442 -6.36 19.54 8.12
N ARG A 443 -5.19 18.99 7.79
CA ARG A 443 -4.48 17.87 8.46
C ARG A 443 -5.19 16.49 8.49
N ASP A 444 -6.49 16.41 8.20
CA ASP A 444 -7.24 15.15 8.04
C ASP A 444 -8.14 15.16 6.79
N LEU A 445 -7.55 15.49 5.64
CA LEU A 445 -8.26 15.46 4.35
C LEU A 445 -8.39 14.01 3.84
N ALA A 446 -9.60 13.47 3.88
CA ALA A 446 -9.93 12.09 3.49
C ALA A 446 -11.41 12.00 3.06
N THR A 447 -11.80 10.97 2.29
CA THR A 447 -13.19 10.85 1.79
C THR A 447 -14.26 10.75 2.90
N ARG A 448 -13.88 10.28 4.10
CA ARG A 448 -14.73 10.28 5.31
C ARG A 448 -15.16 11.69 5.77
N ASN A 449 -14.34 12.70 5.47
CA ASN A 449 -14.48 14.08 5.93
C ASN A 449 -14.97 15.01 4.81
N ILE A 450 -15.36 14.45 3.66
CA ILE A 450 -16.10 15.15 2.62
C ILE A 450 -17.57 14.75 2.74
N LEU A 451 -18.47 15.72 2.94
CA LEU A 451 -19.91 15.51 2.96
C LEU A 451 -20.54 15.74 1.57
N LEU A 452 -21.68 15.11 1.29
CA LEU A 452 -22.40 15.19 0.02
C LEU A 452 -23.75 15.93 0.15
N GLY A 453 -23.84 17.07 -0.52
CA GLY A 453 -25.04 17.89 -0.65
C GLY A 453 -25.95 17.46 -1.80
N GLU A 454 -27.13 18.09 -1.86
CA GLU A 454 -28.05 17.96 -3.00
C GLU A 454 -27.32 18.24 -4.32
N GLY A 455 -27.64 17.48 -5.37
CA GLY A 455 -26.91 17.57 -6.64
C GLY A 455 -25.48 17.02 -6.61
N LEU A 456 -25.14 16.18 -5.62
CA LEU A 456 -23.81 15.57 -5.44
C LEU A 456 -22.68 16.60 -5.19
N ILE A 457 -23.02 17.72 -4.54
CA ILE A 457 -22.06 18.77 -4.21
C ILE A 457 -21.17 18.36 -3.02
N CYS A 458 -19.85 18.29 -3.23
CA CYS A 458 -18.90 17.96 -2.17
C CYS A 458 -18.65 19.14 -1.23
N LYS A 459 -18.63 18.87 0.08
CA LYS A 459 -18.36 19.82 1.16
C LYS A 459 -17.19 19.32 2.03
N VAL A 460 -16.04 19.97 1.96
CA VAL A 460 -14.90 19.73 2.87
C VAL A 460 -15.32 20.06 4.31
N SER A 461 -15.03 19.18 5.28
CA SER A 461 -15.59 19.26 6.65
C SER A 461 -14.70 18.63 7.73
N ASP A 462 -15.15 18.76 8.99
CA ASP A 462 -14.48 18.31 10.23
C ASP A 462 -13.09 18.91 10.47
N PHE A 463 -13.08 20.21 10.78
CA PHE A 463 -11.89 21.00 11.09
C PHE A 463 -11.32 20.75 12.51
N GLY A 464 -11.70 19.68 13.20
CA GLY A 464 -11.26 19.40 14.58
C GLY A 464 -9.73 19.27 14.76
N LEU A 465 -9.00 18.90 13.70
CA LEU A 465 -7.54 18.86 13.67
C LEU A 465 -6.89 20.03 12.90
N ALA A 466 -7.68 20.93 12.31
CA ALA A 466 -7.19 21.99 11.44
C ALA A 466 -6.61 23.18 12.24
N ARG A 467 -5.71 23.95 11.62
CA ARG A 467 -4.98 25.08 12.22
C ARG A 467 -4.62 26.16 11.20
N ASP A 468 -4.42 27.38 11.70
CA ASP A 468 -3.83 28.52 10.97
C ASP A 468 -2.29 28.36 10.84
N VAL A 469 -1.71 28.79 9.72
CA VAL A 469 -0.27 28.89 9.49
C VAL A 469 0.40 29.91 10.42
N ALA A 470 -0.33 30.91 10.92
CA ALA A 470 0.18 31.95 11.79
C ALA A 470 0.56 31.46 13.21
N GLU A 471 -0.03 30.35 13.70
CA GLU A 471 0.26 29.78 15.01
C GLU A 471 1.62 29.04 15.05
N LYS A 472 2.72 29.81 15.04
CA LYS A 472 4.09 29.30 15.28
C LYS A 472 4.34 29.01 16.76
N SER A 473 3.58 28.09 17.34
CA SER A 473 3.82 27.54 18.68
C SER A 473 3.99 26.02 18.62
N GLN A 474 4.99 25.51 19.34
CA GLN A 474 5.29 24.08 19.36
C GLN A 474 4.19 23.34 20.14
N TYR A 475 3.58 22.32 19.53
CA TYR A 475 2.69 21.41 20.24
C TYR A 475 3.04 19.96 19.92
N GLU A 476 3.52 19.25 20.94
CA GLU A 476 3.64 17.79 20.92
C GLU A 476 2.23 17.18 21.01
N MET A 477 1.97 16.10 20.27
CA MET A 477 0.64 15.51 20.19
C MET A 477 0.32 14.70 21.46
N GLN A 478 -0.33 15.33 22.45
CA GLN A 478 -0.66 14.73 23.75
C GLN A 478 -2.12 14.25 23.91
N SER A 479 -2.93 14.24 22.86
CA SER A 479 -4.22 13.53 22.85
C SER A 479 -4.02 12.09 22.37
N GLN A 480 -4.62 11.09 23.06
CA GLN A 480 -4.64 9.67 22.62
C GLN A 480 -5.61 9.43 21.44
N GLY A 481 -5.72 10.39 20.52
CA GLY A 481 -6.53 10.31 19.31
C GLY A 481 -5.85 9.50 18.21
N ARG A 482 -6.63 8.78 17.40
CA ARG A 482 -6.13 8.01 16.26
C ARG A 482 -5.67 8.95 15.13
N VAL A 483 -4.37 9.26 15.10
CA VAL A 483 -3.74 10.06 14.05
C VAL A 483 -3.98 9.40 12.66
N PRO A 484 -4.36 10.15 11.61
CA PRO A 484 -4.74 9.59 10.30
C PRO A 484 -3.54 9.15 9.44
N VAL A 485 -2.64 8.31 9.99
CA VAL A 485 -1.31 7.92 9.45
C VAL A 485 -1.26 7.64 7.95
N ARG A 486 -2.31 7.05 7.37
CA ARG A 486 -2.37 6.66 5.94
C ARG A 486 -2.58 7.84 4.99
N TRP A 487 -3.10 8.97 5.47
CA TRP A 487 -3.30 10.20 4.71
C TRP A 487 -2.18 11.22 4.96
N MET A 488 -1.39 11.06 6.02
CA MET A 488 -0.34 12.01 6.39
C MET A 488 0.89 11.96 5.47
N ALA A 489 1.48 13.13 5.23
CA ALA A 489 2.74 13.29 4.52
C ALA A 489 3.96 12.83 5.36
N PRO A 490 5.10 12.47 4.74
CA PRO A 490 6.29 12.03 5.46
C PRO A 490 6.80 13.08 6.46
N GLU A 491 6.83 14.36 6.11
CA GLU A 491 7.26 15.43 7.01
C GLU A 491 6.33 15.61 8.23
N SER A 492 5.04 15.30 8.06
CA SER A 492 4.05 15.29 9.15
C SER A 492 4.26 14.08 10.07
N LEU A 493 4.56 12.91 9.50
CA LEU A 493 4.83 11.67 10.23
C LEU A 493 6.17 11.66 10.98
N LEU A 494 7.18 12.37 10.47
CA LEU A 494 8.57 12.29 10.95
C LEU A 494 9.04 13.53 11.72
N SER A 495 8.42 14.68 11.49
CA SER A 495 8.85 15.96 12.08
C SER A 495 7.67 16.81 12.57
N ASN A 496 6.45 16.25 12.59
CA ASN A 496 5.22 16.94 12.99
C ASN A 496 4.97 18.25 12.21
N MET A 497 5.49 18.32 10.98
CA MET A 497 5.36 19.49 10.10
C MET A 497 4.08 19.38 9.27
N TYR A 498 3.26 20.42 9.30
CA TYR A 498 2.04 20.52 8.51
C TYR A 498 2.04 21.84 7.72
N THR A 499 1.62 21.77 6.47
CA THR A 499 1.54 22.89 5.52
C THR A 499 0.40 22.62 4.53
N SER A 500 0.06 23.59 3.67
CA SER A 500 -0.80 23.31 2.51
C SER A 500 -0.26 22.18 1.62
N LYS A 501 1.08 22.00 1.55
CA LYS A 501 1.73 20.91 0.81
C LYS A 501 1.63 19.54 1.50
N SER A 502 1.37 19.46 2.80
CA SER A 502 1.00 18.20 3.47
C SER A 502 -0.47 17.84 3.23
N ASP A 503 -1.36 18.83 3.11
CA ASP A 503 -2.74 18.58 2.69
C ASP A 503 -2.82 18.17 1.20
N VAL A 504 -1.93 18.66 0.33
CA VAL A 504 -1.80 18.19 -1.07
C VAL A 504 -1.45 16.70 -1.12
N TRP A 505 -0.55 16.23 -0.25
CA TRP A 505 -0.27 14.79 -0.13
C TRP A 505 -1.52 14.00 0.31
N SER A 506 -2.25 14.50 1.32
CA SER A 506 -3.52 13.93 1.77
C SER A 506 -4.56 13.91 0.64
N PHE A 507 -4.60 14.94 -0.21
CA PHE A 507 -5.45 14.98 -1.40
C PHE A 507 -5.06 13.88 -2.43
N GLY A 508 -3.78 13.61 -2.64
CA GLY A 508 -3.36 12.47 -3.47
C GLY A 508 -3.90 11.14 -2.94
N VAL A 509 -3.92 10.93 -1.61
CA VAL A 509 -4.52 9.74 -0.99
C VAL A 509 -6.05 9.75 -1.12
N LEU A 510 -6.70 10.91 -0.98
CA LEU A 510 -8.13 11.08 -1.23
C LEU A 510 -8.48 10.73 -2.69
N LEU A 511 -7.70 11.18 -3.68
CA LEU A 511 -7.89 10.86 -5.10
C LEU A 511 -7.74 9.35 -5.37
N TRP A 512 -6.83 8.68 -4.67
CA TRP A 512 -6.75 7.21 -4.68
C TRP A 512 -7.99 6.55 -4.05
N GLU A 513 -8.53 7.07 -2.94
CA GLU A 513 -9.82 6.61 -2.39
C GLU A 513 -10.98 6.85 -3.37
N LEU A 514 -11.00 7.96 -4.12
CA LEU A 514 -12.05 8.26 -5.10
C LEU A 514 -12.08 7.22 -6.22
N VAL A 515 -10.95 6.99 -6.90
CA VAL A 515 -10.91 6.02 -8.02
C VAL A 515 -11.11 4.59 -7.55
N THR A 516 -10.67 4.24 -6.34
CA THR A 516 -10.87 2.89 -5.76
C THR A 516 -12.20 2.71 -5.03
N LEU A 517 -13.17 3.62 -5.24
CA LEU A 517 -14.52 3.60 -4.67
C LEU A 517 -14.54 3.39 -3.13
N GLY A 518 -13.75 4.19 -2.42
CA GLY A 518 -13.67 4.22 -0.96
C GLY A 518 -12.88 3.07 -0.34
N SER A 519 -12.01 2.41 -1.12
CA SER A 519 -11.12 1.36 -0.60
C SER A 519 -10.11 1.91 0.42
N HIS A 520 -9.58 1.03 1.27
CA HIS A 520 -8.72 1.44 2.38
C HIS A 520 -7.26 1.63 1.91
N PRO A 521 -6.66 2.83 2.06
CA PRO A 521 -5.29 3.08 1.59
C PRO A 521 -4.25 2.20 2.29
N TYR A 522 -3.26 1.73 1.54
CA TYR A 522 -2.23 0.77 1.97
C TYR A 522 -2.84 -0.53 2.54
N PRO A 523 -3.63 -1.29 1.73
CA PRO A 523 -4.29 -2.52 2.17
C PRO A 523 -3.28 -3.55 2.67
N GLY A 524 -3.67 -4.35 3.66
CA GLY A 524 -2.80 -5.36 4.30
C GLY A 524 -1.61 -4.82 5.10
N MET A 525 -1.38 -3.50 5.15
CA MET A 525 -0.31 -2.88 5.94
C MET A 525 -0.83 -2.35 7.28
N SER A 526 -0.06 -2.53 8.36
CA SER A 526 -0.28 -1.82 9.62
C SER A 526 0.24 -0.37 9.53
N SER A 527 -0.24 0.54 10.39
CA SER A 527 0.22 1.94 10.41
C SER A 527 1.74 2.08 10.53
N GLN A 528 2.39 1.23 11.33
CA GLN A 528 3.86 1.21 11.45
C GLN A 528 4.55 0.72 10.17
N LYS A 529 3.96 -0.25 9.45
CA LYS A 529 4.46 -0.69 8.14
C LYS A 529 4.34 0.45 7.13
N VAL A 530 3.21 1.16 7.07
CA VAL A 530 3.04 2.34 6.19
C VAL A 530 4.12 3.39 6.45
N ILE A 531 4.36 3.78 7.71
CA ILE A 531 5.42 4.72 8.08
C ILE A 531 6.81 4.21 7.63
N ASN A 532 7.07 2.91 7.74
CA ASN A 532 8.36 2.32 7.39
C ASN A 532 8.58 2.15 5.88
N GLU A 533 7.53 1.90 5.08
CA GLU A 533 7.64 1.82 3.62
C GLU A 533 7.68 3.22 2.98
N LEU A 534 6.92 4.20 3.49
CA LEU A 534 6.98 5.59 3.00
C LEU A 534 8.40 6.18 3.09
N LYS A 535 9.14 5.86 4.18
CA LYS A 535 10.56 6.20 4.37
C LYS A 535 11.51 5.60 3.31
N LYS A 536 11.11 4.55 2.60
CA LYS A 536 11.89 3.91 1.52
C LYS A 536 11.53 4.44 0.13
N GLY A 537 10.64 5.44 0.05
CA GLY A 537 10.10 5.92 -1.22
C GLY A 537 8.89 5.13 -1.76
N TYR A 538 8.35 4.15 -1.01
CA TYR A 538 7.12 3.45 -1.42
C TYR A 538 5.95 4.45 -1.54
N ARG A 539 5.04 4.19 -2.49
CA ARG A 539 3.80 4.93 -2.76
C ARG A 539 2.68 3.94 -3.08
N LEU A 540 1.42 4.39 -3.07
CA LEU A 540 0.31 3.55 -3.51
C LEU A 540 0.47 3.22 -5.01
N PRO A 541 0.29 1.94 -5.42
CA PRO A 541 0.35 1.56 -6.82
C PRO A 541 -0.84 2.14 -7.58
N LYS A 542 -0.68 2.28 -8.92
CA LYS A 542 -1.78 2.65 -9.81
C LYS A 542 -2.87 1.57 -9.77
N PRO A 543 -4.13 1.91 -9.46
CA PRO A 543 -5.26 1.01 -9.70
C PRO A 543 -5.40 0.75 -11.21
N GLU A 544 -5.65 -0.48 -11.64
CA GLU A 544 -5.54 -0.85 -13.06
C GLU A 544 -6.50 -0.08 -13.97
N HIS A 545 -7.71 0.22 -13.48
CA HIS A 545 -8.72 1.04 -14.14
C HIS A 545 -8.46 2.56 -14.08
N CYS A 546 -7.32 3.01 -13.53
CA CYS A 546 -6.92 4.41 -13.47
C CYS A 546 -6.05 4.78 -14.70
N SER A 547 -6.44 5.82 -15.43
CA SER A 547 -5.60 6.41 -16.48
C SER A 547 -4.28 6.95 -15.91
N ASP A 548 -3.23 6.98 -16.71
CA ASP A 548 -1.92 7.46 -16.28
C ASP A 548 -1.89 8.95 -15.93
N ASP A 549 -2.77 9.77 -16.50
CA ASP A 549 -2.90 11.21 -16.18
C ASP A 549 -3.41 11.43 -14.75
N ILE A 550 -4.49 10.73 -14.38
CA ILE A 550 -5.05 10.77 -13.02
C ILE A 550 -4.06 10.19 -12.00
N TYR A 551 -3.33 9.12 -12.35
CA TYR A 551 -2.28 8.59 -11.48
C TYR A 551 -1.07 9.54 -11.38
N LYS A 552 -0.71 10.23 -12.46
CA LYS A 552 0.32 11.27 -12.44
C LYS A 552 -0.04 12.39 -11.45
N VAL A 553 -1.30 12.83 -11.40
CA VAL A 553 -1.76 13.78 -10.37
C VAL A 553 -1.51 13.25 -8.94
N MET A 554 -1.75 11.96 -8.69
CA MET A 554 -1.43 11.34 -7.38
C MET A 554 0.08 11.32 -7.10
N VAL A 555 0.90 10.94 -8.09
CA VAL A 555 2.36 10.88 -7.96
C VAL A 555 2.96 12.27 -7.72
N ASP A 556 2.47 13.30 -8.42
CA ASP A 556 2.87 14.69 -8.21
C ASP A 556 2.43 15.21 -6.83
N CYS A 557 1.28 14.77 -6.29
CA CYS A 557 0.91 15.02 -4.90
C CYS A 557 1.82 14.32 -3.88
N TRP A 558 2.51 13.23 -4.27
CA TRP A 558 3.34 12.41 -3.39
C TRP A 558 4.85 12.57 -3.59
N GLN A 559 5.29 13.67 -4.22
CA GLN A 559 6.72 14.02 -4.26
C GLN A 559 7.30 14.09 -2.85
N GLU A 560 8.54 13.61 -2.68
CA GLU A 560 9.17 13.50 -1.36
C GLU A 560 9.30 14.86 -0.68
N LYS A 561 9.84 15.85 -1.40
CA LYS A 561 9.93 17.23 -0.91
C LYS A 561 8.57 17.95 -1.03
N PRO A 562 8.10 18.66 0.01
CA PRO A 562 6.85 19.43 -0.06
C PRO A 562 6.84 20.51 -1.14
N GLU A 563 8.00 21.11 -1.45
CA GLU A 563 8.13 22.14 -2.48
C GLU A 563 7.99 21.62 -3.92
N ASP A 564 8.30 20.35 -4.18
CA ASP A 564 8.20 19.72 -5.50
C ASP A 564 6.74 19.27 -5.83
N ARG A 565 5.84 19.29 -4.83
CA ARG A 565 4.40 19.00 -5.01
C ARG A 565 3.67 20.21 -5.61
N PRO A 566 2.56 20.04 -6.36
CA PRO A 566 1.74 21.16 -6.81
C PRO A 566 1.09 21.88 -5.62
N ASP A 567 0.47 23.04 -5.85
CA ASP A 567 -0.49 23.62 -4.91
C ASP A 567 -1.93 23.38 -5.41
N PHE A 568 -2.92 23.77 -4.62
CA PHE A 568 -4.32 23.52 -4.96
C PHE A 568 -4.81 24.31 -6.19
N ALA A 569 -4.20 25.44 -6.55
CA ALA A 569 -4.52 26.18 -7.78
C ALA A 569 -3.96 25.45 -9.02
N GLY A 570 -2.73 24.93 -8.92
CA GLY A 570 -2.16 24.03 -9.93
C GLY A 570 -3.00 22.74 -10.09
N LEU A 571 -3.41 22.11 -8.99
CA LEU A 571 -4.29 20.94 -9.03
C LEU A 571 -5.67 21.24 -9.62
N HIS A 572 -6.26 22.40 -9.32
CA HIS A 572 -7.56 22.83 -9.86
C HIS A 572 -7.48 22.90 -11.38
N THR A 573 -6.46 23.60 -11.89
CA THR A 573 -6.17 23.71 -13.33
C THR A 573 -6.01 22.31 -13.96
N THR A 574 -5.10 21.48 -13.43
CA THR A 574 -4.82 20.14 -13.99
C THR A 574 -6.04 19.22 -14.00
N ILE A 575 -6.89 19.25 -12.97
CA ILE A 575 -8.07 18.37 -12.92
C ILE A 575 -9.19 18.88 -13.82
N ASP A 576 -9.37 20.20 -13.93
CA ASP A 576 -10.36 20.78 -14.84
C ASP A 576 -9.95 20.61 -16.32
N ASP A 577 -8.65 20.64 -16.64
CA ASP A 577 -8.12 20.29 -17.97
C ASP A 577 -8.43 18.82 -18.31
N ILE A 578 -8.12 17.87 -17.40
CA ILE A 578 -8.44 16.44 -17.59
C ILE A 578 -9.96 16.22 -17.70
N LEU A 579 -10.79 16.98 -16.97
CA LEU A 579 -12.25 16.94 -17.09
C LEU A 579 -12.74 17.43 -18.46
N ALA A 580 -12.09 18.44 -19.05
CA ALA A 580 -12.41 18.93 -20.38
C ALA A 580 -12.04 17.91 -21.47
N ASP A 581 -10.85 17.32 -21.40
CA ASP A 581 -10.40 16.30 -22.36
C ASP A 581 -11.21 14.99 -22.24
N ALA A 582 -11.64 14.61 -21.03
CA ALA A 582 -12.53 13.47 -20.79
C ALA A 582 -13.93 13.62 -21.42
N ALA A 583 -14.32 14.83 -21.87
CA ALA A 583 -15.52 15.05 -22.66
C ALA A 583 -15.29 14.89 -24.18
N GLY A 584 -14.04 14.78 -24.63
CA GLY A 584 -13.65 14.75 -26.04
C GLY A 584 -13.51 13.37 -26.68
N TYR A 585 -13.17 12.32 -25.91
CA TYR A 585 -12.89 10.98 -26.43
C TYR A 585 -13.57 9.87 -25.60
N LEU A 586 -14.45 9.10 -26.23
CA LEU A 586 -15.09 7.91 -25.65
C LEU A 586 -15.01 6.71 -26.62
N GLU A 587 -13.95 5.92 -26.49
CA GLU A 587 -13.91 4.54 -27.03
C GLU A 587 -14.19 3.53 -25.90
N MET A 588 -15.47 3.42 -25.52
CA MET A 588 -15.96 2.41 -24.57
C MET A 588 -16.00 1.02 -25.23
N GLY A 589 -14.82 0.44 -25.48
CA GLY A 589 -14.66 -0.79 -26.29
C GLY A 589 -14.30 -2.07 -25.54
N ASN A 590 -13.69 -2.00 -24.35
CA ASN A 590 -13.17 -3.17 -23.62
C ASN A 590 -13.38 -3.07 -22.10
N LEU A 591 -14.63 -3.17 -21.64
CA LEU A 591 -14.92 -3.61 -20.28
C LEU A 591 -15.05 -5.14 -20.28
N ASN A 592 -13.91 -5.82 -20.13
CA ASN A 592 -13.88 -7.26 -19.94
C ASN A 592 -14.34 -7.58 -18.52
N GLN A 593 -15.61 -7.97 -18.34
CA GLN A 593 -16.26 -8.00 -17.02
C GLN A 593 -15.73 -9.10 -16.08
N ASP A 594 -14.89 -10.01 -16.57
CA ASP A 594 -14.45 -11.20 -15.85
C ASP A 594 -13.15 -11.01 -15.03
N GLU A 595 -12.36 -9.94 -15.26
CA GLU A 595 -11.02 -9.81 -14.68
C GLU A 595 -11.00 -9.33 -13.21
N TYR A 596 -12.15 -8.91 -12.67
CA TYR A 596 -12.34 -8.57 -11.25
C TYR A 596 -13.42 -9.43 -10.56
N VAL A 597 -13.65 -10.65 -11.08
CA VAL A 597 -14.63 -11.60 -10.53
C VAL A 597 -13.92 -12.82 -9.93
N TYR A 598 -13.66 -12.78 -8.61
CA TYR A 598 -13.48 -14.00 -7.83
C TYR A 598 -14.83 -14.40 -7.20
N LEU A 599 -15.60 -15.21 -7.94
CA LEU A 599 -16.67 -16.03 -7.37
C LEU A 599 -16.04 -17.26 -6.71
N GLU A 600 -16.53 -17.65 -5.53
CA GLU A 600 -16.10 -18.89 -4.89
C GLU A 600 -16.62 -20.13 -5.64
N PRO A 601 -15.84 -21.23 -5.70
CA PRO A 601 -16.24 -22.44 -6.41
C PRO A 601 -17.19 -23.31 -5.58
N GLY A 602 -18.51 -23.18 -5.76
CA GLY A 602 -19.42 -24.11 -5.09
C GLY A 602 -20.94 -23.93 -5.21
N GLN A 603 -21.53 -24.09 -6.39
CA GLN A 603 -22.75 -24.90 -6.60
C GLN A 603 -23.21 -24.91 -8.07
N SER A 604 -22.97 -26.03 -8.77
CA SER A 604 -23.82 -26.44 -9.90
C SER A 604 -24.80 -27.51 -9.40
N SER A 605 -26.07 -27.15 -9.31
CA SER A 605 -27.14 -28.10 -8.97
C SER A 605 -27.41 -29.06 -10.13
N SER A 606 -27.72 -30.31 -9.80
CA SER A 606 -28.06 -31.32 -10.79
C SER A 606 -29.50 -31.16 -11.31
N SER A 607 -29.65 -31.03 -12.62
CA SER A 607 -30.86 -31.44 -13.32
C SER A 607 -30.52 -31.88 -14.75
N ASN A 608 -30.93 -33.09 -15.11
CA ASN A 608 -30.96 -33.56 -16.50
C ASN A 608 -32.24 -33.01 -17.16
N GLU A 609 -32.25 -32.83 -18.48
CA GLU A 609 -32.93 -33.80 -19.38
C GLU A 609 -32.83 -33.46 -20.88
N SER A 610 -32.73 -34.54 -21.67
CA SER A 610 -33.40 -34.75 -22.97
C SER A 610 -33.30 -33.73 -24.11
N ALA A 611 -32.35 -33.97 -25.03
CA ALA A 611 -32.63 -34.23 -26.46
C ALA A 611 -31.39 -34.78 -27.20
#